data_AF-A0A7X6AQ32-F1
#
_entry.id   AF-A0A7X6AQ32-F1
#
_cell.length_a   1.000
_cell.length_b   1.000
_cell.length_c   1.000
_cell.angle_alpha   90.00
_cell.angle_beta   90.00
_cell.angle_gamma   90.00
#
_symmetry.space_group_name_H-M   'P 1'
#
loop_
_entity.id
_entity.type
_entity.pdbx_description
1 polymer ?
#
loop_
_entity_poly.entity_id
_entity_poly.type
_entity_poly.pdbx_seq_one_letter_code
_entity_poly.pdbx_strand_id
1 'polypeptide(L)'
;LRRLERALPEIVDDHRPDLAFYLAGADPYAEDQLGGLGLTIEGLARRDRFVLELLAERRVPVAVTLAGGYARNTDDTVEIHCNTARRVLA
;
A
#
# COMPACT_ATOMS: atom_id res chain seq x y z
N LEU A 1 -9.01 5.44 -4.41
CA LEU A 1 -8.63 4.02 -4.51
C LEU A 1 -9.50 3.17 -5.44
N ARG A 2 -10.66 3.65 -5.94
CA ARG A 2 -11.60 2.91 -6.82
C ARG A 2 -10.99 1.96 -7.85
N ARG A 3 -9.95 2.38 -8.58
CA ARG A 3 -9.30 1.53 -9.60
C ARG A 3 -8.64 0.30 -8.97
N LEU A 4 -7.93 0.48 -7.86
CA LEU A 4 -7.31 -0.60 -7.09
C LEU A 4 -8.37 -1.53 -6.50
N GLU A 5 -9.41 -0.94 -5.91
CA GLU A 5 -10.51 -1.68 -5.26
C GLU A 5 -11.27 -2.58 -6.24
N ARG A 6 -11.32 -2.20 -7.53
CA ARG A 6 -11.92 -3.02 -8.59
C ARG A 6 -10.96 -4.07 -9.13
N ALA A 7 -9.73 -3.68 -9.48
CA ALA A 7 -8.84 -4.54 -10.25
C ALA A 7 -8.12 -5.61 -9.41
N LEU A 8 -7.74 -5.30 -8.16
CA LEU A 8 -6.93 -6.21 -7.37
C LEU A 8 -7.64 -7.52 -7.02
N PRO A 9 -8.93 -7.53 -6.60
CA PRO A 9 -9.64 -8.78 -6.34
C PRO A 9 -9.70 -9.69 -7.57
N GLU A 10 -10.05 -9.15 -8.74
CA GLU A 10 -10.09 -9.89 -10.00
C GLU A 10 -8.74 -10.54 -10.31
N ILE A 11 -7.65 -9.78 -10.20
CA ILE A 11 -6.29 -10.29 -10.45
C ILE A 11 -5.91 -11.40 -9.48
N VAL A 12 -6.20 -11.25 -8.19
CA VAL A 12 -5.84 -12.26 -7.17
C VAL A 12 -6.67 -13.54 -7.35
N ASP A 13 -7.96 -13.42 -7.62
CA ASP A 13 -8.87 -14.56 -7.75
C ASP A 13 -8.58 -15.37 -9.04
N ASP A 14 -8.18 -14.69 -10.12
CA ASP A 14 -7.81 -15.30 -11.40
C ASP A 14 -6.40 -15.90 -11.36
N HIS A 15 -5.40 -15.16 -10.86
CA HIS A 15 -4.00 -15.61 -10.87
C HIS A 15 -3.70 -16.64 -9.79
N ARG A 16 -4.37 -16.56 -8.62
CA ARG A 16 -4.17 -17.41 -7.44
C ARG A 16 -2.69 -17.55 -7.04
N PRO A 17 -2.02 -16.43 -6.70
CA PRO A 17 -0.62 -16.46 -6.35
C PRO A 17 -0.35 -17.23 -5.05
N ASP A 18 0.75 -17.98 -5.03
CA ASP A 18 1.25 -18.64 -3.81
C ASP A 18 1.92 -17.66 -2.83
N LEU A 19 2.36 -16.49 -3.32
CA LEU A 19 2.99 -15.43 -2.53
C LEU A 19 2.80 -14.08 -3.23
N ALA A 20 2.47 -13.04 -2.47
CA ALA A 20 2.44 -11.67 -2.93
C ALA A 20 3.61 -10.86 -2.35
N PHE A 21 4.31 -10.09 -3.19
CA PHE A 21 5.22 -9.04 -2.75
C PHE A 21 4.50 -7.70 -2.79
N TYR A 22 4.25 -7.10 -1.63
CA TYR A 22 3.63 -5.79 -1.55
C TYR A 22 4.70 -4.71 -1.38
N LEU A 23 4.95 -3.96 -2.45
CA LEU A 23 5.84 -2.80 -2.46
C LEU A 23 5.06 -1.58 -1.93
N ALA A 24 5.14 -1.32 -0.63
CA ALA A 24 4.42 -0.26 0.05
C ALA A 24 5.12 1.11 -0.13
N GLY A 25 4.99 1.68 -1.33
CA GLY A 25 5.49 3.03 -1.64
C GLY A 25 4.67 4.12 -0.97
N ALA A 26 5.33 5.12 -0.42
CA ALA A 26 4.77 6.38 0.07
C ALA A 26 4.64 7.44 -1.04
N ASP A 27 5.29 7.26 -2.18
CA ASP A 27 5.30 8.22 -3.29
C ASP A 27 3.94 8.63 -3.90
N PRO A 28 2.81 7.91 -3.74
CA PRO A 28 1.52 8.44 -4.17
C PRO A 28 1.01 9.63 -3.33
N TYR A 29 1.69 9.97 -2.24
CA TYR A 29 1.32 11.06 -1.33
C TYR A 29 1.25 12.41 -2.06
N ALA A 30 0.33 13.27 -1.63
CA ALA A 30 0.02 14.54 -2.29
C ALA A 30 1.19 15.52 -2.32
N GLU A 31 2.05 15.51 -1.28
CA GLU A 31 3.25 16.36 -1.21
C GLU A 31 4.52 15.59 -1.61
N ASP A 32 4.38 14.43 -2.25
CA ASP A 32 5.50 13.71 -2.85
C ASP A 32 6.01 14.41 -4.11
N GLN A 33 7.34 14.44 -4.27
CA GLN A 33 7.97 15.12 -5.40
C GLN A 33 7.94 14.32 -6.70
N LEU A 34 7.77 12.99 -6.64
CA LEU A 34 7.92 12.09 -7.79
C LEU A 34 6.64 11.32 -8.16
N GLY A 35 5.76 10.98 -7.22
CA GLY A 35 4.65 10.05 -7.50
C GLY A 35 3.33 10.67 -7.98
N GLY A 36 3.01 11.93 -7.65
CA GLY A 36 1.98 12.72 -8.35
C GLY A 36 0.53 12.19 -8.33
N LEU A 37 0.17 11.28 -7.40
CA LEU A 37 -1.17 10.67 -7.33
C LEU A 37 -2.13 11.36 -6.35
N GLY A 38 -1.66 12.29 -5.52
CA GLY A 38 -2.53 13.14 -4.70
C GLY A 38 -3.22 12.42 -3.53
N LEU A 39 -2.66 11.30 -3.04
CA LEU A 39 -3.22 10.62 -1.86
C LEU A 39 -2.86 11.36 -0.58
N THR A 40 -3.75 11.33 0.41
CA THR A 40 -3.43 11.76 1.78
C THR A 40 -2.72 10.63 2.53
N ILE A 41 -2.11 10.93 3.68
CA ILE A 41 -1.54 9.92 4.59
C ILE A 41 -2.61 8.89 4.98
N GLU A 42 -3.82 9.35 5.32
CA GLU A 42 -4.97 8.47 5.59
C GLU A 42 -5.36 7.64 4.36
N GLY A 43 -5.32 8.22 3.16
CA GLY A 43 -5.56 7.52 1.91
C GLY A 43 -4.58 6.39 1.65
N LEU A 44 -3.30 6.58 2.00
CA LEU A 44 -2.27 5.55 1.95
C LEU A 44 -2.49 4.47 3.01
N ALA A 45 -2.84 4.85 4.24
CA ALA A 45 -3.20 3.88 5.28
C ALA A 45 -4.42 3.02 4.88
N ARG A 46 -5.42 3.63 4.23
CA ARG A 46 -6.58 2.91 3.68
C ARG A 46 -6.17 1.97 2.54
N ARG A 47 -5.25 2.37 1.67
CA ARG A 47 -4.70 1.52 0.61
C ARG A 47 -4.04 0.28 1.22
N ASP A 48 -3.15 0.47 2.18
CA ASP A 48 -2.41 -0.63 2.81
C ASP A 48 -3.37 -1.60 3.49
N ARG A 49 -4.35 -1.08 4.25
CA ARG A 49 -5.40 -1.87 4.87
C ARG A 49 -6.14 -2.73 3.85
N PHE A 50 -6.65 -2.12 2.78
CA PHE A 50 -7.41 -2.82 1.76
C PHE A 50 -6.60 -3.94 1.10
N VAL A 51 -5.36 -3.66 0.70
CA VAL A 51 -4.50 -4.65 0.02
C VAL A 51 -4.21 -5.83 0.94
N LEU A 52 -3.81 -5.56 2.18
CA LEU A 52 -3.42 -6.60 3.14
C LEU A 52 -4.62 -7.45 3.58
N GLU A 53 -5.78 -6.82 3.81
CA GLU A 53 -7.01 -7.55 4.15
C GLU A 53 -7.48 -8.45 3.01
N LEU A 54 -7.48 -7.93 1.78
CA LEU A 54 -7.85 -8.72 0.61
C LEU A 54 -6.97 -9.97 0.46
N LEU A 55 -5.64 -9.81 0.54
CA LEU A 55 -4.69 -10.92 0.45
C LEU A 55 -4.89 -11.92 1.60
N ALA A 56 -5.09 -11.43 2.83
CA ALA A 56 -5.38 -12.27 3.98
C ALA A 56 -6.68 -13.07 3.83
N GLU A 57 -7.76 -12.44 3.37
CA GLU A 57 -9.05 -13.09 3.08
C GLU A 57 -8.91 -14.21 2.05
N ARG A 58 -8.05 -14.02 1.03
CA ARG A 58 -7.76 -15.03 0.01
C ARG A 58 -6.70 -16.05 0.45
N ARG A 59 -6.21 -15.93 1.68
CA ARG A 59 -5.13 -16.77 2.26
C ARG A 59 -3.85 -16.75 1.43
N VAL A 60 -3.56 -15.62 0.79
CA VAL A 60 -2.30 -15.41 0.06
C VAL A 60 -1.26 -14.85 1.03
N PRO A 61 -0.16 -15.57 1.30
CA PRO A 61 0.96 -15.05 2.08
C PRO A 61 1.50 -13.77 1.45
N VAL A 62 1.90 -12.81 2.28
CA VAL A 62 2.42 -11.52 1.80
C VAL A 62 3.78 -11.20 2.43
N ALA A 63 4.74 -10.87 1.57
CA ALA A 63 5.99 -10.24 1.95
C ALA A 63 5.88 -8.74 1.68
N VAL A 64 5.91 -7.93 2.74
CA VAL A 64 5.81 -6.47 2.63
C VAL A 64 7.20 -5.86 2.62
N THR A 65 7.44 -4.94 1.69
CA THR A 65 8.65 -4.12 1.65
C THR A 65 8.26 -2.66 1.57
N LEU A 66 8.93 -1.81 2.33
CA LEU A 66 8.82 -0.36 2.15
C LEU A 66 9.49 0.01 0.83
N ALA A 67 8.90 0.95 0.10
CA ALA A 67 9.41 1.38 -1.20
C ALA A 67 9.56 2.92 -1.25
N GLY A 68 9.52 3.51 -2.45
CA GLY A 68 9.76 4.95 -2.65
C GLY A 68 8.92 5.87 -1.76
N GLY A 69 9.43 7.08 -1.54
CA GLY A 69 8.85 8.09 -0.67
C GLY A 69 9.78 9.29 -0.63
N TYR A 70 9.32 10.40 -1.20
CA TYR A 70 10.10 11.59 -1.52
C TYR A 70 9.30 12.85 -1.17
N ALA A 71 8.50 12.79 -0.10
CA ALA A 71 7.73 13.91 0.39
C ALA A 71 8.64 15.12 0.64
N ARG A 72 8.12 16.32 0.36
CA ARG A 72 8.84 17.58 0.66
C ARG A 72 9.24 17.67 2.14
N ASN A 73 8.38 17.16 3.02
CA ASN A 73 8.69 16.96 4.42
C ASN A 73 8.97 15.47 4.68
N THR A 74 10.20 15.16 5.09
CA THR A 74 10.63 13.78 5.36
C THR A 74 9.78 13.11 6.44
N ASP A 75 9.30 13.86 7.44
CA ASP A 75 8.49 13.31 8.53
C ASP A 75 7.18 12.68 8.02
N ASP A 76 6.62 13.19 6.92
CA ASP A 76 5.42 12.61 6.32
C ASP A 76 5.72 11.25 5.70
N THR A 77 6.88 11.09 5.03
CA THR A 77 7.31 9.79 4.50
C THR A 77 7.57 8.79 5.62
N VAL A 78 8.21 9.24 6.71
CA VAL A 78 8.43 8.40 7.90
C VAL A 78 7.09 7.95 8.48
N GLU A 79 6.13 8.86 8.68
CA GLU A 79 4.84 8.52 9.25
C GLU A 79 4.03 7.59 8.34
N ILE A 80 4.09 7.76 7.01
CA ILE A 80 3.47 6.83 6.06
C ILE A 80 4.06 5.42 6.21
N HIS A 81 5.38 5.28 6.21
CA HIS A 81 6.03 3.98 6.38
C HIS A 81 5.77 3.36 7.76
N CYS A 82 5.76 4.17 8.82
CA CYS A 82 5.39 3.71 10.15
C CYS A 82 3.95 3.21 10.19
N ASN A 83 3.01 3.88 9.50
CA ASN A 83 1.63 3.41 9.38
C ASN A 83 1.52 2.05 8.67
N THR A 84 2.26 1.85 7.57
CA THR A 84 2.37 0.54 6.92
C THR A 84 2.89 -0.51 7.90
N ALA A 85 4.00 -0.23 8.60
CA ALA A 85 4.60 -1.17 9.54
C ALA A 85 3.64 -1.54 10.69
N ARG A 86 2.97 -0.54 11.29
CA ARG A 86 1.94 -0.76 12.31
C ARG A 86 0.80 -1.63 11.79
N ARG A 87 0.37 -1.45 10.54
CA ARG A 87 -0.72 -2.26 9.95
C ARG A 87 -0.33 -3.72 9.76
N VAL A 88 0.92 -3.97 9.38
CA VAL A 88 1.46 -5.33 9.16
C VAL A 88 1.68 -6.07 10.48
N LEU A 89 2.07 -5.35 11.53
CA LEU A 89 2.36 -5.91 12.86
C LEU A 89 1.13 -6.05 13.76
N ALA A 90 -0.03 -5.57 13.34
CA ALA A 90 -1.31 -5.66 14.07
C ALA A 90 -2.12 -6.88 13.65
#